data_AF-A0A9N8DK59-F1
#
_entry.id   AF-A0A9N8DK59-F1
#
_cell.length_a   1.000
_cell.length_b   1.000
_cell.length_c   1.000
_cell.angle_alpha   90.00
_cell.angle_beta   90.00
_cell.angle_gamma   90.00
#
_symmetry.space_group_name_H-M   'P 1'
#
loop_
_entity.id
_entity.type
_entity.pdbx_description
1 polymer ?
#
loop_
_entity_poly.entity_id
_entity_poly.type
_entity_poly.pdbx_seq_one_letter_code
_entity_poly.pdbx_strand_id
1 'polypeptide(L)'
;MSLLLFVYTLLLIVASCSVLALQSFDSTRSSSLLVGTEWKLQLDIGLEPGTWMPKRYPGWAESGARLGLQVAVQFTNAPSTTAESLVGPLTDTYQLKVTSPPATFVSVDGQQTVEFEWVGGWCIQRPQSDIRNTEGGLVKPEGLLRFWLDCSSGAKRQDVQVLPGTRIFFTTGVWDDPVTLEKQEKEYNKLVMEVDELVQETKSNKAKAKDQNILQNFQTFRQMVGDSKKFDGLTRLRDAYYRALPPLTSPKSANGVIMAPNGSLVIKGNKDWLAGEEFLILGTFTTATADDE
;
A
#
# COMPACT_ATOMS: atom_id res chain seq x y z
N MET A 1 42.16 58.91 -4.31
CA MET A 1 41.58 57.84 -3.46
C MET A 1 40.05 57.75 -3.64
N SER A 2 39.53 57.73 -4.88
CA SER A 2 38.07 57.81 -5.11
C SER A 2 37.56 57.18 -6.43
N LEU A 3 38.27 56.17 -6.97
CA LEU A 3 37.77 55.42 -8.13
C LEU A 3 37.78 53.89 -7.95
N LEU A 4 38.54 53.37 -6.98
CA LEU A 4 38.62 51.93 -6.73
C LEU A 4 37.45 51.38 -5.88
N LEU A 5 36.72 52.23 -5.15
CA LEU A 5 35.56 51.80 -4.36
C LEU A 5 34.26 51.68 -5.18
N PHE A 6 34.17 52.29 -6.36
CA PHE A 6 32.92 52.28 -7.15
C PHE A 6 32.75 51.02 -8.02
N VAL A 7 33.86 50.36 -8.37
CA VAL A 7 33.83 49.15 -9.21
C VAL A 7 33.45 47.90 -8.40
N TYR A 8 33.77 47.86 -7.11
CA TYR A 8 33.41 46.72 -6.25
C TYR A 8 31.92 46.69 -5.86
N THR A 9 31.26 47.85 -5.75
CA THR A 9 29.84 47.90 -5.40
C THR A 9 28.93 47.56 -6.58
N LEU A 10 29.37 47.81 -7.83
CA LEU A 10 28.59 47.46 -9.01
C LEU A 10 28.67 45.95 -9.35
N LEU A 11 29.78 45.28 -9.01
CA LEU A 11 29.91 43.83 -9.20
C LEU A 11 29.07 43.00 -8.21
N LEU A 12 28.75 43.56 -7.03
CA LEU A 12 27.88 42.92 -6.04
C LEU A 12 26.38 43.03 -6.38
N ILE A 13 25.99 43.99 -7.23
CA ILE A 13 24.59 44.15 -7.66
C ILE A 13 24.26 43.24 -8.84
N VAL A 14 25.23 42.91 -9.71
CA VAL A 14 25.00 41.92 -10.79
C VAL A 14 25.07 40.48 -10.27
N ALA A 15 25.77 40.22 -9.15
CA ALA A 15 25.73 38.92 -8.47
C ALA A 15 24.46 38.69 -7.60
N SER A 16 23.63 39.72 -7.42
CA SER A 16 22.37 39.63 -6.66
C SER A 16 21.11 39.63 -7.52
N CYS A 17 21.26 39.60 -8.86
CA CYS A 17 20.13 39.67 -9.80
C CYS A 17 20.01 38.43 -10.71
N SER A 18 20.62 37.30 -10.35
CA SER A 18 20.54 36.05 -11.13
C SER A 18 20.18 34.80 -10.32
N VAL A 19 19.67 34.96 -9.09
CA VAL A 19 19.10 33.86 -8.28
C VAL A 19 17.60 34.07 -7.98
N LEU A 20 16.93 34.89 -8.80
CA LEU A 20 15.47 34.89 -8.93
C LEU A 20 15.06 34.46 -10.34
N ALA A 21 15.89 33.64 -10.99
CA ALA A 21 15.47 32.87 -12.14
C ALA A 21 14.60 31.71 -11.63
N LEU A 22 13.29 31.91 -11.68
CA LEU A 22 12.32 30.89 -12.10
C LEU A 22 12.66 29.46 -11.66
N GLN A 23 12.55 29.22 -10.36
CA GLN A 23 11.99 27.94 -9.92
C GLN A 23 10.49 28.14 -9.75
N SER A 24 9.79 28.46 -10.85
CA SER A 24 8.53 27.77 -11.06
C SER A 24 8.92 26.30 -11.23
N PHE A 25 9.09 25.61 -10.11
CA PHE A 25 8.90 24.18 -10.09
C PHE A 25 7.44 24.00 -10.47
N ASP A 26 7.22 23.92 -11.78
CA ASP A 26 6.07 23.29 -12.38
C ASP A 26 6.19 21.80 -12.04
N SER A 27 6.08 21.51 -10.73
CA SER A 27 5.84 20.17 -10.22
C SER A 27 4.37 19.92 -10.46
N THR A 28 4.05 19.58 -11.71
CA THR A 28 3.07 18.52 -11.97
C THR A 28 3.62 17.17 -11.48
N ARG A 29 4.25 17.14 -10.28
CA ARG A 29 4.30 15.94 -9.47
C ARG A 29 2.83 15.67 -9.21
N SER A 30 2.29 14.66 -9.87
CA SER A 30 0.94 14.18 -9.63
C SER A 30 0.83 13.94 -8.13
N SER A 31 0.27 14.92 -7.42
CA SER A 31 0.05 14.84 -5.99
C SER A 31 -1.00 13.77 -5.86
N SER A 32 -0.59 12.59 -5.41
CA SER A 32 -1.51 11.53 -5.06
C SER A 32 -2.67 12.12 -4.27
N LEU A 33 -3.90 11.71 -4.58
CA LEU A 33 -5.07 12.11 -3.80
C LEU A 33 -4.99 11.62 -2.35
N LEU A 34 -4.00 10.79 -2.01
CA LEU A 34 -3.72 10.40 -0.65
C LEU A 34 -3.34 11.62 0.24
N VAL A 35 -2.77 12.67 -0.33
CA VAL A 35 -2.45 13.90 0.41
C VAL A 35 -3.70 14.51 1.05
N GLY A 36 -3.60 14.84 2.33
CA GLY A 36 -4.67 15.44 3.12
C GLY A 36 -5.63 14.43 3.74
N THR A 37 -5.49 13.14 3.46
CA THR A 37 -6.33 12.09 4.06
C THR A 37 -5.79 11.67 5.43
N GLU A 38 -6.71 11.34 6.34
CA GLU A 38 -6.42 10.81 7.68
C GLU A 38 -6.90 9.37 7.83
N TRP A 39 -6.06 8.54 8.44
CA TRP A 39 -6.27 7.11 8.55
C TRP A 39 -5.97 6.62 9.96
N LYS A 40 -6.82 5.74 10.48
CA LYS A 40 -6.59 4.99 11.70
C LYS A 40 -5.94 3.66 11.32
N LEU A 41 -4.78 3.39 11.90
CA LEU A 41 -4.03 2.17 11.73
C LEU A 41 -4.11 1.36 13.03
N GLN A 42 -4.56 0.12 12.94
CA GLN A 42 -4.52 -0.83 14.05
C GLN A 42 -3.42 -1.84 13.78
N LEU A 43 -2.29 -1.67 14.44
CA LEU A 43 -1.13 -2.53 14.37
C LEU A 43 -1.39 -3.78 15.20
N ASP A 44 -1.04 -4.93 14.65
CA ASP A 44 -1.12 -6.22 15.30
C ASP A 44 0.25 -6.90 15.21
N ILE A 45 1.07 -6.66 16.22
CA ILE A 45 2.49 -7.06 16.28
C ILE A 45 2.60 -8.41 16.97
N GLY A 46 3.22 -9.38 16.32
CA GLY A 46 3.37 -10.73 16.85
C GLY A 46 3.91 -11.71 15.80
N LEU A 47 3.88 -12.99 16.13
CA LEU A 47 4.39 -14.01 15.23
C LEU A 47 3.46 -14.21 14.03
N GLU A 48 3.97 -13.93 12.83
CA GLU A 48 3.31 -14.27 11.58
C GLU A 48 3.72 -15.67 11.07
N PRO A 49 2.75 -16.53 10.66
CA PRO A 49 3.04 -17.83 10.09
C PRO A 49 3.97 -17.77 8.88
N GLY A 50 4.94 -18.67 8.80
CA GLY A 50 5.88 -18.74 7.67
C GLY A 50 7.01 -17.70 7.70
N THR A 51 7.07 -16.85 8.73
CA THR A 51 8.18 -15.92 8.91
C THR A 51 9.42 -16.59 9.53
N TRP A 52 10.59 -16.01 9.30
CA TRP A 52 11.86 -16.52 9.84
C TRP A 52 12.14 -15.98 11.25
N MET A 53 11.22 -15.22 11.85
CA MET A 53 11.42 -14.51 13.10
C MET A 53 11.73 -15.46 14.28
N PRO A 54 10.98 -16.56 14.52
CA PRO A 54 11.28 -17.47 15.64
C PRO A 54 12.62 -18.21 15.49
N LYS A 55 13.03 -18.51 14.26
CA LYS A 55 14.31 -19.20 14.01
C LYS A 55 15.51 -18.32 14.39
N ARG A 56 15.36 -17.00 14.31
CA ARG A 56 16.42 -16.03 14.59
C ARG A 56 16.31 -15.42 15.99
N TYR A 57 15.11 -15.38 16.56
CA TYR A 57 14.82 -14.91 17.91
C TYR A 57 14.02 -15.94 18.69
N PRO A 58 14.70 -16.99 19.20
CA PRO A 58 14.07 -17.93 20.09
C PRO A 58 13.44 -17.19 21.28
N GLY A 59 12.20 -17.53 21.57
CA GLY A 59 11.41 -16.91 22.63
C GLY A 59 10.78 -15.57 22.29
N TRP A 60 10.84 -15.06 21.04
CA TRP A 60 10.05 -13.89 20.63
C TRP A 60 8.70 -14.33 20.06
N ALA A 61 7.60 -13.86 20.66
CA ALA A 61 6.22 -14.18 20.28
C ALA A 61 5.88 -15.68 20.14
N GLU A 62 6.67 -16.57 20.75
CA GLU A 62 6.44 -18.03 20.76
C GLU A 62 5.20 -18.43 21.57
N SER A 63 4.81 -17.59 22.54
CA SER A 63 3.60 -17.75 23.35
C SER A 63 2.30 -17.61 22.52
N GLY A 64 2.39 -17.04 21.31
CA GLY A 64 1.23 -16.64 20.52
C GLY A 64 0.61 -15.31 20.97
N ALA A 65 1.22 -14.61 21.92
CA ALA A 65 0.80 -13.26 22.29
C ALA A 65 0.92 -12.29 21.12
N ARG A 66 0.07 -11.27 21.13
CA ARG A 66 0.08 -10.18 20.14
C ARG A 66 -0.08 -8.83 20.82
N LEU A 67 0.66 -7.83 20.33
CA LEU A 67 0.64 -6.46 20.79
C LEU A 67 -0.19 -5.61 19.82
N GLY A 68 -1.39 -5.23 20.27
CA GLY A 68 -2.29 -4.36 19.52
C GLY A 68 -2.03 -2.88 19.84
N LEU A 69 -1.75 -2.05 18.84
CA LEU A 69 -1.56 -0.61 18.99
C LEU A 69 -2.41 0.14 17.96
N GLN A 70 -3.02 1.25 18.36
CA GLN A 70 -3.78 2.10 17.45
C GLN A 70 -3.08 3.44 17.28
N VAL A 71 -2.90 3.87 16.04
CA VAL A 71 -2.29 5.16 15.69
C VAL A 71 -3.09 5.82 14.57
N ALA A 72 -3.32 7.12 14.67
CA ALA A 72 -3.89 7.91 13.57
C ALA A 72 -2.79 8.68 12.85
N VAL A 73 -2.84 8.68 11.52
CA VAL A 73 -1.85 9.32 10.66
C VAL A 73 -2.50 10.18 9.59
N GLN A 74 -1.81 11.23 9.19
CA GLN A 74 -2.18 12.11 8.09
C GLN A 74 -1.08 12.13 7.03
N PHE A 75 -1.47 11.87 5.78
CA PHE A 75 -0.55 11.92 4.64
C PHE A 75 -0.42 13.36 4.15
N THR A 76 0.80 13.89 4.11
CA THR A 76 1.06 15.28 3.70
C THR A 76 1.82 15.36 2.38
N ASN A 77 1.82 16.52 1.74
CA ASN A 77 2.66 16.79 0.56
C ASN A 77 4.00 17.47 0.91
N ALA A 78 4.32 17.60 2.20
CA ALA A 78 5.61 18.15 2.60
C ALA A 78 6.71 17.14 2.24
N PRO A 79 7.79 17.53 1.55
CA PRO A 79 8.88 16.61 1.22
C PRO A 79 9.56 16.09 2.49
N SER A 80 9.92 14.81 2.50
CA SER A 80 10.73 14.24 3.58
C SER A 80 12.16 14.75 3.51
N THR A 81 12.78 15.01 4.67
CA THR A 81 14.21 15.28 4.80
C THR A 81 15.03 14.01 5.01
N THR A 82 14.35 12.91 5.35
CA THR A 82 14.97 11.61 5.65
C THR A 82 14.70 10.66 4.49
N ALA A 83 15.76 10.07 3.96
CA ALA A 83 15.67 9.04 2.93
C ALA A 83 15.52 7.67 3.60
N GLU A 84 14.59 6.85 3.09
CA GLU A 84 14.56 5.44 3.45
C GLU A 84 14.40 4.51 2.27
N SER A 85 15.40 3.66 2.07
CA SER A 85 15.53 2.78 0.91
C SER A 85 14.35 1.82 0.73
N LEU A 86 13.74 1.36 1.83
CA LEU A 86 12.57 0.50 1.79
C LEU A 86 11.31 1.21 1.28
N VAL A 87 11.23 2.51 1.51
CA VAL A 87 10.02 3.29 1.23
C VAL A 87 10.08 3.81 -0.19
N GLY A 88 11.21 4.39 -0.60
CA GLY A 88 11.39 4.87 -1.96
C GLY A 88 12.56 5.86 -2.08
N PRO A 89 12.78 6.41 -3.28
CA PRO A 89 13.76 7.47 -3.47
C PRO A 89 13.33 8.72 -2.68
N LEU A 90 14.32 9.44 -2.13
CA LEU A 90 14.09 10.66 -1.35
C LEU A 90 13.28 11.71 -2.13
N THR A 91 13.47 11.77 -3.45
CA THR A 91 12.78 12.72 -4.33
C THR A 91 11.27 12.54 -4.33
N ASP A 92 10.78 11.33 -4.08
CA ASP A 92 9.37 10.94 -4.16
C ASP A 92 8.81 10.56 -2.78
N THR A 93 9.54 10.91 -1.71
CA THR A 93 9.14 10.62 -0.33
C THR A 93 8.63 11.89 0.34
N TYR A 94 7.46 11.78 0.96
CA TYR A 94 6.76 12.87 1.64
C TYR A 94 6.61 12.58 3.13
N GLN A 95 6.26 13.58 3.92
CA GLN A 95 6.09 13.45 5.37
C GLN A 95 4.75 12.79 5.70
N LEU A 96 4.80 11.85 6.64
CA LEU A 96 3.63 11.26 7.29
C LEU A 96 3.55 11.84 8.69
N LYS A 97 2.41 12.43 9.06
CA LYS A 97 2.23 13.03 10.38
C LYS A 97 1.42 12.12 11.28
N VAL A 98 1.87 11.89 12.51
CA VAL A 98 1.05 11.23 13.54
C VAL A 98 0.08 12.27 14.12
N THR A 99 -1.21 11.95 14.16
CA THR A 99 -2.27 12.86 14.64
C THR A 99 -2.93 12.39 15.94
N SER A 100 -2.85 11.11 16.28
CA SER A 100 -3.40 10.58 17.53
C SER A 100 -2.52 10.92 18.74
N PRO A 101 -3.09 10.92 19.96
CA PRO A 101 -2.29 10.82 21.18
C PRO A 101 -1.46 9.51 21.19
N PRO A 102 -0.51 9.37 22.14
CA PRO A 102 0.21 8.12 22.35
C PRO A 102 -0.73 6.92 22.45
N ALA A 103 -0.37 5.82 21.78
CA ALA A 103 -1.14 4.59 21.81
C ALA A 103 -1.10 3.99 23.21
N THR A 104 -2.17 3.34 23.65
CA THR A 104 -2.17 2.66 24.95
C THR A 104 -2.64 1.22 24.82
N PHE A 105 -2.11 0.33 25.66
CA PHE A 105 -2.55 -1.04 25.76
C PHE A 105 -2.49 -1.53 27.20
N VAL A 106 -3.26 -2.58 27.52
CA VAL A 106 -3.28 -3.18 28.85
C VAL A 106 -2.36 -4.41 28.86
N SER A 107 -1.37 -4.36 29.74
CA SER A 107 -0.42 -5.44 30.02
C SER A 107 -0.69 -6.05 31.41
N VAL A 108 0.08 -7.07 31.77
CA VAL A 108 0.06 -7.63 33.14
C VAL A 108 0.54 -6.62 34.18
N ASP A 109 1.36 -5.64 33.77
CA ASP A 109 1.90 -4.58 34.62
C ASP A 109 0.98 -3.33 34.64
N GLY A 110 -0.23 -3.44 34.07
CA GLY A 110 -1.19 -2.35 33.95
C GLY A 110 -1.19 -1.70 32.56
N GLN A 111 -1.79 -0.51 32.49
CA GLN A 111 -1.87 0.27 31.25
C GLN A 111 -0.48 0.84 30.91
N GLN A 112 -0.01 0.53 29.70
CA GLN A 112 1.24 1.05 29.15
C GLN A 112 0.94 1.99 28.00
N THR A 113 1.79 3.00 27.84
CA THR A 113 1.71 4.02 26.80
C THR A 113 2.87 3.84 25.82
N VAL A 114 2.58 3.95 24.53
CA VAL A 114 3.52 3.81 23.43
C VAL A 114 3.51 5.09 22.61
N GLU A 115 4.68 5.71 22.50
CA GLU A 115 4.89 6.95 21.78
C GLU A 115 5.52 6.69 20.42
N PHE A 116 5.03 7.42 19.43
CA PHE A 116 5.61 7.47 18.09
C PHE A 116 6.12 8.89 17.83
N GLU A 117 7.20 9.01 17.07
CA GLU A 117 7.64 10.30 16.56
C GLU A 117 6.55 10.95 15.72
N TRP A 118 6.42 12.28 15.83
CA TRP A 118 5.35 13.03 15.17
C TRP A 118 5.44 13.01 13.64
N VAL A 119 6.62 12.71 13.10
CA VAL A 119 6.90 12.76 11.66
C VAL A 119 7.61 11.48 11.22
N GLY A 120 6.94 10.72 10.34
CA GLY A 120 7.54 9.67 9.53
C GLY A 120 7.61 10.09 8.07
N GLY A 121 7.66 9.12 7.16
CA GLY A 121 7.60 9.40 5.74
C GLY A 121 6.90 8.31 4.94
N TRP A 122 6.46 8.66 3.75
CA TRP A 122 5.67 7.80 2.87
C TRP A 122 5.99 8.01 1.40
N CYS A 123 5.78 6.97 0.60
CA CYS A 123 5.94 6.96 -0.85
C CYS A 123 4.99 5.94 -1.46
N ILE A 124 4.53 6.19 -2.70
CA ILE A 124 3.76 5.23 -3.49
C ILE A 124 4.64 4.71 -4.61
N GLN A 125 4.86 3.40 -4.64
CA GLN A 125 5.56 2.72 -5.73
C GLN A 125 4.54 2.06 -6.65
N ARG A 126 4.56 2.34 -7.96
CA ARG A 126 3.62 1.74 -8.92
C ARG A 126 4.20 0.43 -9.46
N PRO A 127 3.68 -0.75 -9.07
CA PRO A 127 4.28 -2.01 -9.48
C PRO A 127 4.01 -2.31 -10.97
N GLN A 128 5.03 -2.81 -11.68
CA GLN A 128 4.89 -3.22 -13.08
C GLN A 128 4.35 -4.65 -13.24
N SER A 129 4.39 -5.45 -12.16
CA SER A 129 4.05 -6.88 -12.13
C SER A 129 3.12 -7.23 -10.97
N ASP A 130 2.44 -8.38 -11.06
CA ASP A 130 1.62 -8.93 -9.98
C ASP A 130 2.44 -9.15 -8.69
N ILE A 131 1.82 -8.90 -7.55
CA ILE A 131 2.38 -9.07 -6.20
C ILE A 131 1.57 -10.17 -5.48
N ARG A 132 2.23 -10.96 -4.62
CA ARG A 132 1.53 -11.93 -3.77
C ARG A 132 0.95 -11.25 -2.53
N ASN A 133 -0.32 -11.51 -2.22
CA ASN A 133 -0.96 -11.08 -0.97
C ASN A 133 -0.64 -12.07 0.18
N THR A 134 -1.11 -11.76 1.39
CA THR A 134 -0.93 -12.59 2.59
C THR A 134 -1.56 -13.98 2.49
N GLU A 135 -2.62 -14.13 1.69
CA GLU A 135 -3.31 -15.41 1.42
C GLU A 135 -2.61 -16.23 0.32
N GLY A 136 -1.53 -15.71 -0.28
CA GLY A 136 -0.78 -16.35 -1.37
C GLY A 136 -1.37 -16.15 -2.77
N GLY A 137 -2.48 -15.41 -2.89
CA GLY A 137 -3.08 -14.98 -4.15
C GLY A 137 -2.28 -13.87 -4.84
N LEU A 138 -2.42 -13.75 -6.17
CA LEU A 138 -1.81 -12.68 -6.95
C LEU A 138 -2.75 -11.48 -7.04
N VAL A 139 -2.25 -10.29 -6.75
CA VAL A 139 -2.96 -9.00 -6.83
C VAL A 139 -2.10 -7.99 -7.58
N LYS A 140 -2.72 -6.99 -8.20
CA LYS A 140 -2.01 -5.92 -8.91
C LYS A 140 -2.58 -4.56 -8.47
N PRO A 141 -2.20 -4.07 -7.27
CA PRO A 141 -2.69 -2.78 -6.81
C PRO A 141 -2.19 -1.67 -7.75
N GLU A 142 -2.95 -0.58 -7.81
CA GLU A 142 -2.58 0.58 -8.63
C GLU A 142 -1.26 1.18 -8.12
N GLY A 143 -1.15 1.33 -6.79
CA GLY A 143 0.06 1.71 -6.09
C GLY A 143 0.34 0.80 -4.89
N LEU A 144 1.61 0.63 -4.58
CA LEU A 144 2.11 0.04 -3.35
C LEU A 144 2.52 1.18 -2.42
N LEU A 145 1.69 1.48 -1.44
CA LEU A 145 1.96 2.47 -0.42
C LEU A 145 2.96 1.89 0.59
N ARG A 146 4.08 2.59 0.76
CA ARG A 146 5.08 2.30 1.77
C ARG A 146 5.29 3.52 2.65
N PHE A 147 5.40 3.29 3.95
CA PHE A 147 5.66 4.35 4.90
C PHE A 147 6.37 3.82 6.13
N TRP A 148 6.85 4.71 7.00
CA TRP A 148 7.42 4.34 8.27
C TRP A 148 6.94 5.23 9.40
N LEU A 149 6.97 4.67 10.61
CA LEU A 149 6.82 5.37 11.88
C LEU A 149 7.95 4.94 12.81
N ASP A 150 8.47 5.88 13.61
CA ASP A 150 9.50 5.60 14.60
C ASP A 150 8.84 5.46 15.98
N CYS A 151 8.97 4.29 16.60
CA CYS A 151 8.46 4.01 17.94
C CYS A 151 9.50 4.46 18.96
N SER A 152 9.31 5.64 19.57
CA SER A 152 10.30 6.27 20.44
C SER A 152 10.41 5.58 21.80
N SER A 153 9.27 5.21 22.40
CA SER A 153 9.21 4.61 23.75
C SER A 153 9.45 3.10 23.78
N GLY A 154 9.24 2.40 22.66
CA GLY A 154 9.13 0.94 22.63
C GLY A 154 7.81 0.43 23.24
N ALA A 155 7.63 -0.88 23.25
CA ALA A 155 6.47 -1.56 23.80
C ALA A 155 6.77 -3.03 24.14
N LYS A 156 6.17 -3.58 25.20
CA LYS A 156 6.36 -5.00 25.56
C LYS A 156 5.08 -5.63 26.09
N ARG A 157 4.72 -6.80 25.55
CA ARG A 157 3.64 -7.64 26.05
C ARG A 157 4.08 -9.09 26.05
N GLN A 158 4.29 -9.64 27.25
CA GLN A 158 4.85 -10.98 27.43
C GLN A 158 6.19 -11.12 26.70
N ASP A 159 6.25 -12.00 25.71
CA ASP A 159 7.40 -12.31 24.87
C ASP A 159 7.40 -11.55 23.52
N VAL A 160 6.41 -10.69 23.28
CA VAL A 160 6.40 -9.74 22.18
C VAL A 160 6.99 -8.42 22.67
N GLN A 161 8.01 -7.93 21.99
CA GLN A 161 8.64 -6.65 22.31
C GLN A 161 8.93 -5.87 21.04
N VAL A 162 8.79 -4.54 21.12
CA VAL A 162 9.32 -3.52 20.21
C VAL A 162 10.29 -2.67 21.01
N LEU A 163 11.53 -2.55 20.57
CA LEU A 163 12.56 -1.78 21.29
C LEU A 163 12.34 -0.26 21.11
N PRO A 164 12.72 0.57 22.11
CA PRO A 164 12.73 2.02 21.95
C PRO A 164 13.57 2.45 20.75
N GLY A 165 13.12 3.47 20.01
CA GLY A 165 13.76 3.97 18.79
C GLY A 165 13.61 3.05 17.57
N THR A 166 12.75 2.02 17.62
CA THR A 166 12.57 1.11 16.48
C THR A 166 11.77 1.79 15.37
N ARG A 167 12.34 1.82 14.16
CA ARG A 167 11.63 2.19 12.93
C ARG A 167 10.80 1.02 12.42
N ILE A 168 9.50 1.24 12.30
CA ILE A 168 8.54 0.26 11.77
C ILE A 168 8.13 0.71 10.37
N PHE A 169 8.32 -0.17 9.39
CA PHE A 169 7.93 0.01 8.00
C PHE A 169 6.59 -0.67 7.74
N PHE A 170 5.75 0.03 6.98
CA PHE A 170 4.41 -0.38 6.61
C PHE A 170 4.36 -0.56 5.10
N THR A 171 3.63 -1.56 4.63
CA THR A 171 3.37 -1.76 3.21
C THR A 171 1.93 -2.21 3.00
N THR A 172 1.21 -1.53 2.12
CA THR A 172 -0.17 -1.85 1.75
C THR A 172 -0.48 -1.44 0.31
N GLY A 173 -1.54 -1.99 -0.27
CA GLY A 173 -2.06 -1.54 -1.57
C GLY A 173 -2.83 -0.23 -1.42
N VAL A 174 -2.72 0.64 -2.42
CA VAL A 174 -3.50 1.89 -2.51
C VAL A 174 -4.03 2.09 -3.93
N TRP A 175 -5.24 2.63 -4.02
CA TRP A 175 -5.90 3.04 -5.24
C TRP A 175 -6.27 4.52 -5.07
N ASP A 176 -5.45 5.38 -5.66
CA ASP A 176 -5.51 6.83 -5.49
C ASP A 176 -5.95 7.56 -6.76
N ASP A 177 -6.30 6.84 -7.83
CA ASP A 177 -7.02 7.37 -8.99
C ASP A 177 -8.47 6.81 -9.06
N PRO A 178 -9.44 7.46 -8.38
CA PRO A 178 -10.82 7.00 -8.35
C PRO A 178 -11.48 6.99 -9.74
N VAL A 179 -11.02 7.84 -10.66
CA VAL A 179 -11.57 7.93 -12.03
C VAL A 179 -11.15 6.71 -12.85
N THR A 180 -9.87 6.34 -12.78
CA THR A 180 -9.38 5.11 -13.42
C THR A 180 -10.01 3.88 -12.80
N LEU A 181 -10.19 3.86 -11.47
CA LEU A 181 -10.84 2.76 -10.79
C LEU A 181 -12.29 2.56 -11.23
N GLU A 182 -13.09 3.62 -11.30
CA GLU A 182 -14.49 3.53 -11.76
C GLU A 182 -14.59 2.97 -13.18
N LYS A 183 -13.65 3.34 -14.07
CA LYS A 183 -13.57 2.76 -15.42
C LYS A 183 -13.23 1.27 -15.38
N GLN A 184 -12.29 0.87 -14.53
CA GLN A 184 -11.93 -0.54 -14.37
C GLN A 184 -13.09 -1.38 -13.83
N GLU A 185 -13.85 -0.87 -12.86
CA GLU A 185 -15.05 -1.53 -12.34
C GLU A 185 -16.14 -1.70 -13.42
N LYS A 186 -16.37 -0.67 -14.24
CA LYS A 186 -17.33 -0.75 -15.35
C LYS A 186 -16.94 -1.82 -16.36
N GLU A 187 -15.67 -1.86 -16.77
CA GLU A 187 -15.17 -2.89 -17.69
C GLU A 187 -15.21 -4.29 -17.07
N TYR A 188 -14.87 -4.42 -15.78
CA TYR A 188 -15.00 -5.69 -15.06
C TYR A 188 -16.44 -6.21 -15.07
N ASN A 189 -17.41 -5.36 -14.71
CA ASN A 189 -18.82 -5.74 -14.66
C ASN A 189 -19.35 -6.15 -16.05
N LYS A 190 -18.92 -5.44 -17.10
CA LYS A 190 -19.22 -5.82 -18.49
C LYS A 190 -18.67 -7.20 -18.83
N LEU A 191 -17.42 -7.50 -18.49
CA LEU A 191 -16.81 -8.81 -18.72
C LEU A 191 -17.52 -9.93 -17.95
N VAL A 192 -17.96 -9.67 -16.71
CA VAL A 192 -18.76 -10.63 -15.94
C VAL A 192 -20.06 -10.96 -16.67
N MET A 193 -20.79 -9.94 -17.15
CA MET A 193 -22.02 -10.15 -17.93
C MET A 193 -21.76 -10.94 -19.22
N GLU A 194 -20.72 -10.61 -19.98
CA GLU A 194 -20.38 -11.32 -21.22
C GLU A 194 -20.00 -12.80 -20.96
N VAL A 195 -19.29 -13.08 -19.86
CA VAL A 195 -18.96 -14.46 -19.45
C VAL A 195 -20.24 -15.22 -19.07
N ASP A 196 -21.13 -14.60 -18.29
CA ASP A 196 -22.38 -15.23 -17.88
C ASP A 196 -23.30 -15.51 -19.08
N GLU A 197 -23.41 -14.58 -20.03
CA GLU A 197 -24.15 -14.75 -21.27
C GLU A 197 -23.64 -15.95 -22.07
N LEU A 198 -22.31 -16.07 -22.25
CA LEU A 198 -21.71 -17.22 -22.95
C LEU A 198 -21.97 -18.55 -22.22
N VAL A 199 -21.94 -18.56 -20.89
CA VAL A 199 -22.26 -19.74 -20.09
C VAL A 199 -23.71 -20.16 -20.30
N GLN A 200 -24.65 -19.20 -20.31
CA GLN A 200 -26.07 -19.48 -20.55
C GLN A 200 -26.34 -19.93 -21.99
N GLU A 201 -25.72 -19.29 -22.98
CA GLU A 201 -25.82 -19.68 -24.38
C GLU A 201 -25.33 -21.12 -24.57
N THR A 202 -24.16 -21.45 -24.02
CA THR A 202 -23.59 -22.81 -24.07
C THR A 202 -24.51 -23.84 -23.43
N LYS A 203 -25.14 -23.53 -22.28
CA LYS A 203 -26.12 -24.42 -21.62
C LYS A 203 -27.35 -24.63 -22.52
N SER A 204 -27.87 -23.57 -23.12
CA SER A 204 -29.04 -23.65 -23.99
C SER A 204 -28.76 -24.44 -25.28
N ASN A 205 -27.58 -24.25 -25.87
CA ASN A 205 -27.15 -24.97 -27.07
C ASN A 205 -26.91 -26.45 -26.77
N LYS A 206 -26.33 -26.79 -25.61
CA LYS A 206 -26.20 -28.19 -25.16
C LYS A 206 -27.56 -28.86 -24.95
N ALA A 207 -28.55 -28.15 -24.42
CA ALA A 207 -29.91 -28.67 -24.25
C ALA A 207 -30.55 -28.99 -25.61
N LYS A 208 -30.42 -28.09 -26.60
CA LYS A 208 -30.95 -28.28 -27.97
C LYS A 208 -30.23 -29.40 -28.75
N ALA A 209 -28.92 -29.54 -28.56
CA ALA A 209 -28.12 -30.55 -29.26
C ALA A 209 -28.44 -32.00 -28.84
N LYS A 210 -28.99 -32.19 -27.63
CA LYS A 210 -29.36 -33.53 -27.12
C LYS A 210 -30.51 -34.18 -27.91
N ASP A 211 -31.26 -33.38 -28.68
CA ASP A 211 -32.40 -33.82 -29.49
C ASP A 211 -32.10 -33.95 -30.99
N GLN A 212 -30.85 -33.75 -31.45
CA GLN A 212 -30.52 -33.59 -32.89
C GLN A 212 -29.46 -34.57 -33.45
N ASN A 213 -29.50 -34.78 -34.78
CA ASN A 213 -28.75 -35.81 -35.53
C ASN A 213 -27.22 -35.59 -35.59
N ILE A 214 -26.46 -36.68 -35.78
CA ILE A 214 -24.98 -36.77 -35.77
C ILE A 214 -24.26 -35.71 -36.63
N LEU A 215 -24.84 -35.24 -37.74
CA LEU A 215 -24.22 -34.24 -38.62
C LEU A 215 -24.31 -32.81 -38.06
N GLN A 216 -25.36 -32.49 -37.29
CA GLN A 216 -25.47 -31.23 -36.53
C GLN A 216 -24.49 -31.19 -35.34
N ASN A 217 -24.06 -32.36 -34.86
CA ASN A 217 -23.05 -32.46 -33.80
C ASN A 217 -21.66 -31.96 -34.23
N PHE A 218 -21.33 -32.00 -35.53
CA PHE A 218 -20.01 -31.54 -36.02
C PHE A 218 -19.95 -30.00 -36.15
N GLN A 219 -21.05 -29.35 -36.52
CA GLN A 219 -21.14 -27.88 -36.55
C GLN A 219 -21.15 -27.29 -35.12
N THR A 220 -21.91 -27.91 -34.22
CA THR A 220 -21.91 -27.53 -32.80
C THR A 220 -20.55 -27.75 -32.14
N PHE A 221 -19.76 -28.77 -32.55
CA PHE A 221 -18.38 -28.93 -32.08
C PHE A 221 -17.48 -27.75 -32.45
N ARG A 222 -17.54 -27.25 -33.69
CA ARG A 222 -16.74 -26.10 -34.13
C ARG A 222 -17.13 -24.81 -33.39
N GLN A 223 -18.43 -24.61 -33.16
CA GLN A 223 -18.93 -23.51 -32.34
C GLN A 223 -18.45 -23.65 -30.89
N MET A 224 -18.60 -24.82 -30.27
CA MET A 224 -18.11 -25.08 -28.90
C MET A 224 -16.61 -24.81 -28.74
N VAL A 225 -15.77 -25.13 -29.74
CA VAL A 225 -14.33 -24.82 -29.69
C VAL A 225 -14.05 -23.31 -29.82
N GLY A 226 -14.80 -22.61 -30.68
CA GLY A 226 -14.73 -21.15 -30.78
C GLY A 226 -15.15 -20.45 -29.49
N ASP A 227 -16.27 -20.90 -28.93
CA ASP A 227 -16.84 -20.42 -27.68
C ASP A 227 -15.89 -20.69 -26.51
N SER A 228 -15.22 -21.86 -26.49
CA SER A 228 -14.21 -22.18 -25.47
C SER A 228 -13.04 -21.19 -25.50
N LYS A 229 -12.51 -20.83 -26.68
CA LYS A 229 -11.41 -19.86 -26.77
C LYS A 229 -11.84 -18.46 -26.34
N LYS A 230 -13.05 -18.04 -26.74
CA LYS A 230 -13.62 -16.75 -26.33
C LYS A 230 -13.85 -16.72 -24.82
N PHE A 231 -14.42 -17.78 -24.26
CA PHE A 231 -14.64 -17.96 -22.83
C PHE A 231 -13.34 -17.89 -22.04
N ASP A 232 -12.30 -18.62 -22.46
CA ASP A 232 -10.98 -18.59 -21.82
C ASP A 232 -10.35 -17.19 -21.88
N GLY A 233 -10.49 -16.50 -23.01
CA GLY A 233 -10.01 -15.13 -23.19
C GLY A 233 -10.71 -14.14 -22.26
N LEU A 234 -12.03 -14.16 -22.22
CA LEU A 234 -12.83 -13.30 -21.34
C LEU A 234 -12.59 -13.61 -19.87
N THR A 235 -12.48 -14.89 -19.51
CA THR A 235 -12.15 -15.32 -18.15
C THR A 235 -10.80 -14.78 -17.71
N ARG A 236 -9.76 -14.86 -18.56
CA ARG A 236 -8.43 -14.29 -18.28
C ARG A 236 -8.48 -12.78 -18.11
N LEU A 237 -9.23 -12.07 -18.96
CA LEU A 237 -9.39 -10.62 -18.85
C LEU A 237 -10.13 -10.24 -17.56
N ARG A 238 -11.26 -10.91 -17.28
CA ARG A 238 -12.02 -10.73 -16.05
C ARG A 238 -11.14 -10.93 -14.82
N ASP A 239 -10.37 -12.01 -14.79
CA ASP A 239 -9.47 -12.31 -13.67
C ASP A 239 -8.37 -11.26 -13.54
N ALA A 240 -7.85 -10.71 -14.64
CA ALA A 240 -6.87 -9.63 -14.60
C ALA A 240 -7.47 -8.33 -14.02
N TYR A 241 -8.69 -7.97 -14.40
CA TYR A 241 -9.40 -6.83 -13.81
C TYR A 241 -9.72 -7.06 -12.34
N TYR A 242 -10.22 -8.25 -11.98
CA TYR A 242 -10.54 -8.60 -10.60
C TYR A 242 -9.33 -8.43 -9.66
N ARG A 243 -8.13 -8.83 -10.11
CA ARG A 243 -6.88 -8.65 -9.34
C ARG A 243 -6.43 -7.20 -9.20
N ALA A 244 -6.87 -6.32 -10.10
CA ALA A 244 -6.54 -4.91 -10.09
C ALA A 244 -7.49 -4.07 -9.23
N LEU A 245 -8.70 -4.58 -8.97
CA LEU A 245 -9.68 -3.91 -8.11
C LEU A 245 -9.31 -4.05 -6.62
N PRO A 246 -9.67 -3.05 -5.79
CA PRO A 246 -9.52 -3.15 -4.35
C PRO A 246 -10.41 -4.25 -3.77
N PRO A 247 -10.02 -4.88 -2.64
CA PRO A 247 -10.93 -5.72 -1.87
C PRO A 247 -12.21 -4.98 -1.50
N LEU A 248 -13.35 -5.68 -1.48
CA LEU A 248 -14.66 -5.06 -1.18
C LEU A 248 -14.75 -4.45 0.23
N THR A 249 -13.94 -4.95 1.17
CA THR A 249 -13.88 -4.46 2.55
C THR A 249 -12.88 -3.31 2.73
N SER A 250 -12.33 -2.78 1.63
CA SER A 250 -11.32 -1.72 1.69
C SER A 250 -11.95 -0.40 2.17
N PRO A 251 -11.40 0.24 3.20
CA PRO A 251 -11.83 1.57 3.61
C PRO A 251 -11.58 2.61 2.51
N LYS A 252 -12.50 3.58 2.39
CA LYS A 252 -12.51 4.61 1.34
C LYS A 252 -12.62 6.00 1.95
N SER A 253 -11.65 6.87 1.68
CA SER A 253 -11.67 8.25 2.15
C SER A 253 -12.72 9.11 1.42
N ALA A 254 -13.02 10.28 2.00
CA ALA A 254 -13.98 11.23 1.43
C ALA A 254 -13.66 11.67 -0.02
N ASN A 255 -12.38 11.73 -0.40
CA ASN A 255 -11.95 12.07 -1.76
C ASN A 255 -11.82 10.86 -2.69
N GLY A 256 -12.24 9.69 -2.25
CA GLY A 256 -12.34 8.48 -3.07
C GLY A 256 -11.10 7.59 -3.10
N VAL A 257 -10.03 7.94 -2.36
CA VAL A 257 -8.85 7.08 -2.22
C VAL A 257 -9.21 5.85 -1.41
N ILE A 258 -8.72 4.69 -1.85
CA ILE A 258 -8.97 3.41 -1.19
C ILE A 258 -7.62 2.83 -0.77
N MET A 259 -7.54 2.33 0.47
CA MET A 259 -6.42 1.54 0.94
C MET A 259 -6.84 0.10 1.15
N ALA A 260 -5.93 -0.85 0.90
CA ALA A 260 -6.22 -2.23 1.24
C ALA A 260 -6.47 -2.35 2.76
N PRO A 261 -7.45 -3.18 3.18
CA PRO A 261 -7.91 -3.26 4.56
C PRO A 261 -6.82 -3.76 5.51
N ASN A 262 -5.84 -4.51 4.97
CA ASN A 262 -4.73 -5.08 5.70
C ASN A 262 -3.41 -4.75 4.99
N GLY A 263 -2.35 -4.57 5.77
CA GLY A 263 -0.98 -4.45 5.28
C GLY A 263 0.02 -5.17 6.19
N SER A 264 1.28 -5.16 5.79
CA SER A 264 2.38 -5.82 6.51
C SER A 264 3.23 -4.83 7.31
N LEU A 265 3.68 -5.25 8.48
CA LEU A 265 4.65 -4.55 9.31
C LEU A 265 6.02 -5.21 9.22
N VAL A 266 7.05 -4.40 9.03
CA VAL A 266 8.43 -4.87 8.89
C VAL A 266 9.36 -3.97 9.71
N ILE A 267 10.39 -4.53 10.32
CA ILE A 267 11.49 -3.77 10.91
C ILE A 267 12.79 -4.07 10.15
N LYS A 268 13.65 -3.06 10.03
CA LYS A 268 15.03 -3.25 9.57
C LYS A 268 15.87 -3.66 10.79
N GLY A 269 16.62 -4.75 10.65
CA GLY A 269 17.60 -5.15 11.65
C GLY A 269 18.58 -4.00 11.89
N ASN A 270 18.76 -3.64 13.16
CA ASN A 270 19.82 -2.76 13.62
C ASN A 270 20.63 -3.53 14.68
N LYS A 271 21.70 -2.93 15.25
CA LYS A 271 22.51 -3.60 16.28
C LYS A 271 21.71 -4.19 17.45
N ASP A 272 20.55 -3.61 17.77
CA ASP A 272 19.70 -4.01 18.89
C ASP A 272 18.77 -5.19 18.52
N TRP A 273 18.44 -5.33 17.23
CA TRP A 273 17.65 -6.41 16.67
C TRP A 273 18.56 -7.49 16.03
N LEU A 274 19.22 -7.19 14.92
CA LEU A 274 20.20 -8.05 14.24
C LEU A 274 21.34 -7.21 13.66
N ALA A 275 22.57 -7.71 13.79
CA ALA A 275 23.68 -7.18 13.01
C ALA A 275 23.42 -7.43 11.51
N GLY A 276 23.11 -6.38 10.75
CA GLY A 276 22.93 -6.45 9.30
C GLY A 276 21.88 -5.49 8.77
N GLU A 277 21.51 -5.66 7.50
CA GLU A 277 20.43 -4.92 6.84
C GLU A 277 19.21 -5.79 6.56
N GLU A 278 19.08 -6.91 7.27
CA GLU A 278 17.99 -7.86 7.06
C GLU A 278 16.66 -7.30 7.58
N PHE A 279 15.57 -7.77 6.98
CA PHE A 279 14.22 -7.33 7.31
C PHE A 279 13.46 -8.43 8.01
N LEU A 280 12.73 -8.06 9.06
CA LEU A 280 11.93 -8.98 9.86
C LEU A 280 10.47 -8.56 9.79
N ILE A 281 9.61 -9.52 9.46
CA ILE A 281 8.16 -9.30 9.46
C ILE A 281 7.72 -9.28 10.92
N LEU A 282 7.22 -8.12 11.36
CA LEU A 282 6.84 -7.84 12.74
C LEU A 282 5.37 -8.21 13.02
N GLY A 283 4.53 -8.25 11.98
CA GLY A 283 3.09 -8.41 12.12
C GLY A 283 2.32 -7.87 10.92
N THR A 284 1.06 -7.55 11.16
CA THR A 284 0.16 -6.92 10.18
C THR A 284 -0.46 -5.65 10.77
N PHE A 285 -1.10 -4.86 9.94
CA PHE A 285 -1.97 -3.78 10.41
C PHE A 285 -3.25 -3.75 9.61
N THR A 286 -4.32 -3.23 10.21
CA THR A 286 -5.55 -2.91 9.49
C THR A 286 -5.72 -1.41 9.33
N THR A 287 -6.45 -1.02 8.29
CA THR A 287 -6.75 0.38 7.97
C THR A 287 -8.23 0.67 8.21
N ALA A 288 -8.52 1.88 8.67
CA ALA A 288 -9.86 2.46 8.73
C ALA A 288 -9.77 3.96 8.44
N THR A 289 -10.84 4.57 7.93
CA THR A 289 -10.84 6.03 7.77
C THR A 289 -11.12 6.71 9.09
N ALA A 290 -10.73 7.99 9.22
CA ALA A 290 -11.04 8.77 10.41
C ALA A 290 -12.56 8.93 10.62
N ASP A 291 -13.34 8.91 9.53
CA ASP A 291 -14.77 9.20 9.50
C ASP A 291 -15.68 7.99 9.84
N ASP A 292 -15.15 6.77 9.96
CA ASP A 292 -15.91 5.53 10.20
C ASP A 292 -16.34 5.31 11.67
N GLU A 293 -16.63 6.37 12.45
CA GLU A 293 -17.13 6.26 13.85
C GLU A 293 -18.66 6.39 13.99
#